data_AF-A0A2S2PDU9-F1
#
_entry.id   AF-A0A2S2PDU9-F1
#
_cell.length_a   1.000
_cell.length_b   1.000
_cell.length_c   1.000
_cell.angle_alpha   90.00
_cell.angle_beta   90.00
_cell.angle_gamma   90.00
#
_symmetry.space_group_name_H-M   'P 1'
#
loop_
_entity.id
_entity.type
_entity.pdbx_description
1 polymer ?
#
loop_
_entity_poly.entity_id
_entity_poly.type
_entity_poly.pdbx_seq_one_letter_code
_entity_poly.pdbx_strand_id
1 'polypeptide(L)'
;MGVIINCFINVLVPQLYQWSHTRFDCDYDIPNELQYFKQTCAHHVTNPEDSILYENNQLNMSELLSHQEFCKNVSNLIHYLSQSVQKRTTINPKACKMCEFKCDHAKVAILFSGGIDSALLALLASKYVESDEPIDLLNVSFERPANSNNFECPDRQTCLNTLEELKTLCPTRRWNLIKIDIPNVELQQKRFDTIRHLIYPLKTVLDDSLGCSLWFASRGLGKCNGKSYKTPARVLLSGMGADELLGGYTRYRKILQRHGWQSLNEELDKDFSKIPSRNLGRDNRVCCDHGRQLRTPYLDENVVEFIRGLAPWQRCWPKEPYPINLGEKLLLRLAAFKLGLVNAACLPKRALQFGSRIANKKENGSDISDRL
;
A
#
# COMPACT_ATOMS: atom_id res chain seq x y z
N MET A 1 67.37 -39.22 8.05
CA MET A 1 66.58 -38.79 6.87
C MET A 1 65.30 -38.13 7.38
N GLY A 2 65.30 -36.81 7.52
CA GLY A 2 64.15 -36.04 7.96
C GLY A 2 63.77 -35.06 6.86
N VAL A 3 62.55 -35.20 6.33
CA VAL A 3 61.97 -34.33 5.30
C VAL A 3 61.57 -33.01 5.97
N ILE A 4 62.15 -31.90 5.50
CA ILE A 4 61.71 -30.54 5.86
C ILE A 4 60.47 -30.24 5.01
N ILE A 5 59.31 -30.10 5.66
CA ILE A 5 58.10 -29.57 5.03
C ILE A 5 58.04 -28.08 5.33
N ASN A 6 58.36 -27.25 4.34
CA ASN A 6 58.13 -25.81 4.38
C ASN A 6 56.63 -25.54 4.28
N CYS A 7 56.00 -25.18 5.40
CA CYS A 7 54.63 -24.70 5.44
C CYS A 7 54.64 -23.18 5.20
N PHE A 8 54.37 -22.76 3.96
CA PHE A 8 54.11 -21.35 3.65
C PHE A 8 52.75 -20.96 4.21
N ILE A 9 52.75 -20.15 5.28
CA ILE A 9 51.55 -19.46 5.75
C ILE A 9 51.28 -18.30 4.78
N ASN A 10 50.37 -18.51 3.83
CA ASN A 10 49.79 -17.41 3.07
C ASN A 10 48.82 -16.65 3.97
N VAL A 11 49.26 -15.50 4.49
CA VAL A 11 48.37 -14.51 5.12
C VAL A 11 47.51 -13.91 4.01
N LEU A 12 46.28 -14.39 3.87
CA LEU A 12 45.27 -13.76 3.04
C LEU A 12 44.82 -12.46 3.74
N VAL A 13 45.40 -11.34 3.32
CA VAL A 13 44.85 -10.01 3.60
C VAL A 13 43.49 -9.92 2.90
N PRO A 14 42.38 -9.64 3.61
CA PRO A 14 41.09 -9.46 2.96
C PRO A 14 41.16 -8.26 2.01
N GLN A 15 41.00 -8.49 0.70
CA GLN A 15 40.72 -7.42 -0.24
C GLN A 15 39.33 -6.87 0.07
N LEU A 16 39.28 -5.76 0.82
CA LEU A 16 38.10 -4.92 0.90
C LEU A 16 37.87 -4.32 -0.49
N TYR A 17 36.85 -4.79 -1.19
CA TYR A 17 36.35 -4.12 -2.39
C TYR A 17 35.95 -2.70 -2.02
N GLN A 18 36.70 -1.71 -2.50
CA GLN A 18 36.30 -0.32 -2.44
C GLN A 18 35.05 -0.15 -3.30
N TRP A 19 33.89 -0.04 -2.66
CA TRP A 19 32.69 0.45 -3.32
C TRP A 19 32.91 1.92 -3.64
N SER A 20 33.24 2.22 -4.90
CA SER A 20 33.25 3.58 -5.41
C SER A 20 31.81 4.09 -5.44
N HIS A 21 31.40 4.79 -4.37
CA HIS A 21 30.28 5.70 -4.46
C HIS A 21 30.60 6.76 -5.53
N THR A 22 29.61 7.10 -6.35
CA THR A 22 29.62 8.12 -7.42
C THR A 22 30.05 7.67 -8.82
N ARG A 23 29.12 7.03 -9.54
CA ARG A 23 28.67 7.37 -10.91
C ARG A 23 27.76 6.25 -11.41
N PHE A 24 26.45 6.43 -11.26
CA PHE A 24 25.49 5.80 -12.18
C PHE A 24 25.52 6.61 -13.48
N ASP A 25 26.68 6.66 -14.15
CA ASP A 25 26.76 7.03 -15.57
C ASP A 25 26.58 5.75 -16.38
N CYS A 26 25.48 5.04 -16.13
CA CYS A 26 24.99 4.09 -17.11
C CYS A 26 24.20 4.91 -18.12
N ASP A 27 24.84 5.26 -19.23
CA ASP A 27 24.18 5.50 -20.51
C ASP A 27 23.54 4.18 -20.98
N TYR A 28 22.65 3.65 -20.16
CA TYR A 28 21.73 2.59 -20.52
C TYR A 28 20.55 3.31 -21.17
N ASP A 29 20.63 3.49 -22.48
CA ASP A 29 19.43 3.69 -23.28
C ASP A 29 18.53 2.49 -22.97
N ILE A 30 17.45 2.70 -22.20
CA ILE A 30 16.41 1.69 -21.99
C ILE A 30 15.54 1.78 -23.24
N PRO A 31 15.81 1.00 -24.31
CA PRO A 31 15.14 1.20 -25.58
C PRO A 31 13.79 0.51 -25.45
N ASN A 32 12.71 1.26 -25.22
CA ASN A 32 11.32 0.80 -25.29
C ASN A 32 10.90 -0.46 -24.50
N GLU A 33 11.78 -1.12 -23.74
CA GLU A 33 11.45 -2.35 -23.00
C GLU A 33 10.57 -2.09 -21.77
N LEU A 34 10.51 -0.86 -21.26
CA LEU A 34 9.51 -0.44 -20.28
C LEU A 34 8.08 -0.30 -20.86
N GLN A 35 7.85 -0.69 -22.13
CA GLN A 35 6.51 -0.98 -22.66
C GLN A 35 5.92 -2.30 -22.12
N TYR A 36 6.36 -2.78 -20.94
CA TYR A 36 5.82 -3.98 -20.27
C TYR A 36 4.29 -3.97 -20.10
N PHE A 37 3.66 -2.80 -20.20
CA PHE A 37 2.22 -2.67 -20.33
C PHE A 37 1.89 -2.08 -21.70
N LYS A 38 1.73 -2.95 -22.71
CA LYS A 38 1.14 -2.56 -24.00
C LYS A 38 -0.16 -1.78 -23.74
N GLN A 39 -0.42 -0.76 -24.56
CA GLN A 39 -1.77 -0.19 -24.67
C GLN A 39 -2.75 -1.35 -24.86
N THR A 40 -3.67 -1.47 -23.92
CA THR A 40 -4.51 -2.64 -23.75
C THR A 40 -5.37 -2.89 -24.99
N CYS A 41 -5.47 -4.17 -25.35
CA CYS A 41 -6.39 -4.66 -26.37
C CYS A 41 -7.80 -4.14 -26.06
N ALA A 42 -8.47 -3.59 -27.07
CA ALA A 42 -9.81 -3.05 -26.97
C ALA A 42 -10.80 -4.15 -26.55
N HIS A 43 -11.02 -4.29 -25.23
CA HIS A 43 -12.28 -4.83 -24.74
C HIS A 43 -13.41 -3.94 -25.26
N HIS A 44 -14.57 -4.52 -25.56
CA HIS A 44 -15.75 -3.76 -25.99
C HIS A 44 -15.99 -2.62 -24.99
N VAL A 45 -15.67 -1.39 -25.40
CA VAL A 45 -15.79 -0.21 -24.57
C VAL A 45 -17.27 0.19 -24.62
N THR A 46 -18.01 -0.14 -23.57
CA THR A 46 -19.39 0.33 -23.39
C THR A 46 -19.37 1.85 -23.31
N ASN A 47 -20.20 2.58 -24.06
CA ASN A 47 -20.26 4.03 -23.92
C ASN A 47 -20.62 4.35 -22.45
N PRO A 48 -19.95 5.31 -21.77
CA PRO A 48 -20.35 5.70 -20.41
C PRO A 48 -21.83 6.08 -20.29
N GLU A 49 -22.47 6.53 -21.36
CA GLU A 49 -23.91 6.81 -21.42
C GLU A 49 -24.77 5.53 -21.36
N ASP A 50 -24.25 4.39 -21.82
CA ASP A 50 -24.92 3.08 -21.76
C ASP A 50 -24.73 2.38 -20.39
N SER A 51 -23.96 3.00 -19.48
CA SER A 51 -23.75 2.46 -18.14
C SER A 51 -25.01 2.63 -17.29
N ILE A 52 -25.39 1.59 -16.54
CA ILE A 52 -26.47 1.67 -15.52
C ILE A 52 -26.25 2.79 -14.49
N LEU A 53 -25.01 3.26 -14.35
CA LEU A 53 -24.65 4.37 -13.46
C LEU A 53 -25.09 5.75 -13.99
N TYR A 54 -25.49 5.84 -15.26
CA TYR A 54 -25.92 7.09 -15.87
C TYR A 54 -27.34 7.50 -15.46
N GLU A 55 -28.25 6.52 -15.36
CA GLU A 55 -29.66 6.74 -15.01
C GLU A 55 -29.92 6.71 -13.49
N ASN A 56 -29.03 6.07 -12.73
CA ASN A 56 -29.24 5.84 -11.29
C ASN A 56 -28.86 7.05 -10.43
N ASN A 57 -29.87 7.66 -9.82
CA ASN A 57 -29.72 8.84 -8.95
C ASN A 57 -29.12 8.53 -7.55
N GLN A 58 -28.98 7.26 -7.18
CA GLN A 58 -28.41 6.83 -5.91
C GLN A 58 -27.49 5.61 -6.11
N LEU A 59 -26.39 5.55 -5.37
CA LEU A 59 -25.45 4.43 -5.47
C LEU A 59 -25.98 3.25 -4.65
N ASN A 60 -26.39 2.17 -5.32
CA ASN A 60 -26.78 0.92 -4.68
C ASN A 60 -25.81 -0.21 -5.07
N MET A 61 -24.89 -0.58 -4.18
CA MET A 61 -23.88 -1.60 -4.47
C MET A 61 -24.48 -2.97 -4.78
N SER A 62 -25.59 -3.34 -4.14
CA SER A 62 -26.26 -4.63 -4.38
C SER A 62 -26.88 -4.70 -5.77
N GLU A 63 -27.49 -3.60 -6.23
CA GLU A 63 -28.04 -3.48 -7.59
C GLU A 63 -26.92 -3.48 -8.64
N LEU A 64 -25.82 -2.75 -8.40
CA LEU A 64 -24.67 -2.78 -9.31
C LEU A 64 -24.08 -4.19 -9.41
N LEU A 65 -24.05 -4.95 -8.32
CA LEU A 65 -23.59 -6.33 -8.33
C LEU A 65 -24.55 -7.32 -9.00
N SER A 66 -25.82 -6.96 -9.22
CA SER A 66 -26.74 -7.79 -10.01
C SER A 66 -26.54 -7.59 -11.52
N HIS A 67 -25.95 -6.46 -11.92
CA HIS A 67 -25.61 -6.20 -13.32
C HIS A 67 -24.45 -7.08 -13.81
N GLN A 68 -24.64 -7.71 -14.97
CA GLN A 68 -23.73 -8.74 -15.50
C GLN A 68 -22.29 -8.22 -15.67
N GLU A 69 -22.12 -7.02 -16.23
CA GLU A 69 -20.81 -6.42 -16.48
C GLU A 69 -20.03 -6.15 -15.18
N PHE A 70 -20.67 -5.48 -14.20
CA PHE A 70 -20.06 -5.19 -12.91
C PHE A 70 -19.78 -6.46 -12.13
N CYS A 71 -20.71 -7.41 -12.10
CA CYS A 71 -20.50 -8.68 -11.42
C CYS A 71 -19.30 -9.45 -12.01
N LYS A 72 -19.15 -9.47 -13.33
CA LYS A 72 -18.02 -10.08 -14.02
C LYS A 72 -16.71 -9.37 -13.68
N ASN A 73 -16.66 -8.04 -13.81
CA ASN A 73 -15.46 -7.25 -13.52
C ASN A 73 -15.03 -7.36 -12.05
N VAL A 74 -15.99 -7.35 -11.12
CA VAL A 74 -15.73 -7.54 -9.69
C VAL A 74 -15.18 -8.95 -9.43
N SER A 75 -15.75 -9.98 -10.05
CA SER A 75 -15.27 -11.36 -9.87
C SER A 75 -13.86 -11.54 -10.42
N ASN A 76 -13.55 -10.92 -11.56
CA ASN A 76 -12.20 -10.90 -12.13
C ASN A 76 -11.21 -10.14 -11.23
N LEU A 77 -11.58 -8.97 -10.69
CA LEU A 77 -10.74 -8.23 -9.75
C LEU A 77 -10.41 -9.09 -8.52
N ILE A 78 -11.45 -9.70 -7.92
CA ILE A 78 -11.28 -10.58 -6.75
C ILE A 78 -10.35 -11.74 -7.12
N HIS A 79 -10.53 -12.37 -8.28
CA HIS A 79 -9.71 -13.49 -8.72
C HIS A 79 -8.22 -13.11 -8.83
N TYR A 80 -7.89 -12.09 -9.63
CA TYR A 80 -6.50 -11.69 -9.85
C TYR A 80 -5.85 -11.13 -8.58
N LEU A 81 -6.59 -10.33 -7.80
CA LEU A 81 -6.06 -9.80 -6.54
C LEU A 81 -5.85 -10.92 -5.50
N SER A 82 -6.73 -11.92 -5.44
CA SER A 82 -6.55 -13.08 -4.57
C SER A 82 -5.31 -13.89 -4.92
N GLN A 83 -5.06 -14.14 -6.21
CA GLN A 83 -3.83 -14.80 -6.68
C GLN A 83 -2.59 -13.97 -6.33
N SER A 84 -2.65 -12.65 -6.53
CA SER A 84 -1.57 -11.73 -6.18
C SER A 84 -1.24 -11.76 -4.68
N VAL A 85 -2.27 -11.76 -3.82
CA VAL A 85 -2.10 -11.89 -2.36
C VAL A 85 -1.55 -13.26 -1.99
N GLN A 86 -2.10 -14.35 -2.56
CA GLN A 86 -1.63 -15.71 -2.30
C GLN A 86 -0.14 -15.87 -2.57
N LYS A 87 0.36 -15.44 -3.75
CA LYS A 87 1.79 -15.46 -4.08
C LYS A 87 2.62 -14.71 -3.03
N ARG A 88 2.13 -13.55 -2.59
CA ARG A 88 2.82 -12.65 -1.66
C ARG A 88 2.71 -13.07 -0.19
N THR A 89 1.83 -14.00 0.18
CA THR A 89 1.74 -14.53 1.56
C THR A 89 2.34 -15.92 1.71
N THR A 90 2.38 -16.72 0.64
CA THR A 90 2.84 -18.13 0.69
C THR A 90 4.31 -18.31 0.31
N ILE A 91 4.87 -17.42 -0.52
CA ILE A 91 6.29 -17.44 -0.89
C ILE A 91 7.08 -16.66 0.16
N ASN A 92 7.23 -17.26 1.33
CA ASN A 92 7.95 -16.70 2.48
C ASN A 92 8.72 -17.79 3.25
N PRO A 93 9.78 -17.42 4.00
CA PRO A 93 10.41 -18.35 4.93
C PRO A 93 9.41 -18.86 5.95
N LYS A 94 9.48 -20.15 6.31
CA LYS A 94 8.64 -20.75 7.35
C LYS A 94 9.01 -20.29 8.78
N ALA A 95 10.08 -19.51 8.92
CA ALA A 95 10.49 -18.88 10.17
C ALA A 95 10.22 -17.36 10.12
N CYS A 96 9.79 -16.79 11.26
CA CYS A 96 9.65 -15.33 11.39
C CYS A 96 11.04 -14.65 11.44
N LYS A 97 11.08 -13.33 11.63
CA LYS A 97 12.36 -12.58 11.69
C LYS A 97 13.21 -12.93 12.93
N MET A 98 12.60 -13.41 14.01
CA MET A 98 13.25 -13.64 15.30
C MET A 98 13.60 -15.11 15.56
N CYS A 99 13.10 -16.04 14.74
CA CYS A 99 13.30 -17.47 14.92
C CYS A 99 14.17 -18.03 13.79
N GLU A 100 14.96 -19.06 14.10
CA GLU A 100 15.77 -19.80 13.12
C GLU A 100 14.95 -20.89 12.42
N PHE A 101 13.99 -21.51 13.13
CA PHE A 101 13.16 -22.61 12.66
C PHE A 101 11.69 -22.21 12.52
N LYS A 102 10.86 -23.16 12.02
CA LYS A 102 9.41 -22.99 11.92
C LYS A 102 8.82 -22.57 13.27
N CYS A 103 8.02 -21.51 13.26
CA CYS A 103 7.32 -20.98 14.43
C CYS A 103 5.88 -20.61 14.06
N ASP A 104 5.03 -20.38 15.05
CA ASP A 104 3.64 -19.95 14.89
C ASP A 104 3.48 -18.41 14.94
N HIS A 105 4.57 -17.67 15.07
CA HIS A 105 4.56 -16.20 15.04
C HIS A 105 4.09 -15.63 13.70
N ALA A 106 3.64 -14.37 13.72
CA ALA A 106 3.27 -13.62 12.51
C ALA A 106 4.46 -13.50 11.54
N LYS A 107 4.25 -13.95 10.30
CA LYS A 107 5.23 -13.84 9.20
C LYS A 107 4.84 -12.76 8.20
N VAL A 108 3.55 -12.44 8.15
CA VAL A 108 2.94 -11.43 7.30
C VAL A 108 2.33 -10.35 8.20
N ALA A 109 2.67 -9.10 7.89
CA ALA A 109 2.00 -7.94 8.45
C ALA A 109 1.43 -7.08 7.33
N ILE A 110 0.46 -6.24 7.66
CA ILE A 110 -0.23 -5.36 6.71
C ILE A 110 -0.09 -3.93 7.22
N LEU A 111 0.33 -3.03 6.34
CA LEU A 111 0.26 -1.59 6.59
C LEU A 111 -1.21 -1.18 6.55
N PHE A 112 -1.81 -1.03 7.73
CA PHE A 112 -3.25 -1.10 7.90
C PHE A 112 -3.83 0.22 8.42
N SER A 113 -4.39 1.01 7.51
CA SER A 113 -5.14 2.22 7.86
C SER A 113 -6.60 1.93 8.23
N GLY A 114 -7.10 0.73 7.89
CA GLY A 114 -8.53 0.38 7.91
C GLY A 114 -9.29 0.88 6.68
N GLY A 115 -8.66 1.68 5.81
CA GLY A 115 -9.25 2.04 4.53
C GLY A 115 -9.40 0.81 3.64
N ILE A 116 -10.30 0.91 2.65
CA ILE A 116 -10.73 -0.20 1.81
C ILE A 116 -9.58 -1.00 1.18
N ASP A 117 -8.50 -0.33 0.77
CA ASP A 117 -7.35 -0.98 0.15
C ASP A 117 -6.72 -1.99 1.12
N SER A 118 -6.35 -1.52 2.31
CA SER A 118 -5.74 -2.36 3.34
C SER A 118 -6.72 -3.39 3.94
N ALA A 119 -8.03 -3.04 4.00
CA ALA A 119 -9.09 -3.92 4.48
C ALA A 119 -9.25 -5.16 3.58
N LEU A 120 -9.32 -4.94 2.26
CA LEU A 120 -9.46 -6.03 1.31
C LEU A 120 -8.20 -6.91 1.29
N LEU A 121 -7.00 -6.31 1.35
CA LEU A 121 -5.77 -7.10 1.46
C LEU A 121 -5.74 -7.94 2.73
N ALA A 122 -6.21 -7.42 3.86
CA ALA A 122 -6.32 -8.19 5.11
C ALA A 122 -7.26 -9.37 4.97
N LEU A 123 -8.47 -9.14 4.45
CA LEU A 123 -9.45 -10.20 4.24
C LEU A 123 -8.94 -11.28 3.27
N LEU A 124 -8.26 -10.90 2.19
CA LEU A 124 -7.69 -11.88 1.26
C LEU A 124 -6.50 -12.63 1.87
N ALA A 125 -5.65 -11.95 2.64
CA ALA A 125 -4.52 -12.58 3.30
C ALA A 125 -4.95 -13.65 4.31
N SER A 126 -6.09 -13.47 4.99
CA SER A 126 -6.62 -14.45 5.95
C SER A 126 -6.93 -15.81 5.33
N LYS A 127 -7.18 -15.87 4.01
CA LYS A 127 -7.44 -17.12 3.27
C LYS A 127 -6.18 -17.94 3.00
N TYR A 128 -5.02 -17.30 2.95
CA TYR A 128 -3.78 -17.91 2.44
C TYR A 128 -2.65 -17.99 3.47
N VAL A 129 -2.69 -17.15 4.52
CA VAL A 129 -1.81 -17.34 5.68
C VAL A 129 -2.29 -18.57 6.45
N GLU A 130 -1.37 -19.41 6.94
CA GLU A 130 -1.71 -20.62 7.72
C GLU A 130 -2.64 -20.27 8.90
N SER A 131 -3.65 -21.11 9.17
CA SER A 131 -4.72 -20.77 10.11
C SER A 131 -4.28 -20.56 11.56
N ASP A 132 -3.20 -21.22 11.97
CA ASP A 132 -2.59 -21.10 13.29
C ASP A 132 -1.75 -19.83 13.43
N GLU A 133 -1.30 -19.22 12.33
CA GLU A 133 -0.47 -18.02 12.34
C GLU A 133 -1.30 -16.73 12.50
N PRO A 134 -0.85 -15.75 13.32
CA PRO A 134 -1.51 -14.46 13.38
C PRO A 134 -1.14 -13.58 12.16
N ILE A 135 -2.02 -12.64 11.84
CA ILE A 135 -1.73 -11.54 10.93
C ILE A 135 -1.61 -10.25 11.74
N ASP A 136 -0.46 -9.58 11.58
CA ASP A 136 -0.19 -8.32 12.25
C ASP A 136 -0.70 -7.15 11.41
N LEU A 137 -1.54 -6.29 11.99
CA LEU A 137 -2.07 -5.07 11.39
C LEU A 137 -1.32 -3.87 12.00
N LEU A 138 -0.56 -3.14 11.17
CA LEU A 138 0.32 -2.07 11.62
C LEU A 138 -0.35 -0.71 11.35
N ASN A 139 -0.74 -0.01 12.40
CA ASN A 139 -1.41 1.30 12.28
C ASN A 139 -0.62 2.38 13.05
N VAL A 140 -0.09 3.34 12.29
CA VAL A 140 0.75 4.44 12.78
C VAL A 140 -0.07 5.70 13.06
N SER A 141 0.25 6.38 14.15
CA SER A 141 -0.34 7.65 14.56
C SER A 141 0.72 8.57 15.15
N PHE A 142 0.65 9.84 14.77
CA PHE A 142 1.58 10.88 15.22
C PHE A 142 0.91 11.78 16.25
N GLU A 143 1.67 12.13 17.29
CA GLU A 143 1.22 13.00 18.37
C GLU A 143 0.79 14.38 17.85
N ARG A 144 -0.36 14.88 18.32
CA ARG A 144 -0.77 16.25 18.04
C ARG A 144 0.07 17.25 18.82
N PRO A 145 0.66 18.28 18.17
CA PRO A 145 1.41 19.33 18.86
C PRO A 145 0.60 20.07 19.94
N ALA A 146 -0.72 20.20 19.76
CA ALA A 146 -1.58 20.95 20.66
C ALA A 146 -1.93 20.20 21.97
N ASN A 147 -1.90 18.85 21.96
CA ASN A 147 -2.31 18.02 23.09
C ASN A 147 -1.30 16.87 23.26
N SER A 148 -0.42 16.98 24.25
CA SER A 148 0.58 15.96 24.55
C SER A 148 -0.06 14.59 24.82
N ASN A 149 0.60 13.53 24.38
CA ASN A 149 0.18 12.13 24.51
C ASN A 149 -1.18 11.77 23.84
N ASN A 150 -1.68 12.57 22.91
CA ASN A 150 -2.88 12.23 22.13
C ASN A 150 -2.51 11.62 20.76
N PHE A 151 -2.74 10.32 20.64
CA PHE A 151 -2.49 9.53 19.42
C PHE A 151 -3.77 9.02 18.76
N GLU A 152 -4.94 9.45 19.22
CA GLU A 152 -6.19 9.10 18.54
C GLU A 152 -6.23 9.81 17.20
N CYS A 153 -6.22 9.10 16.07
CA CYS A 153 -6.24 9.70 14.74
C CYS A 153 -7.38 9.14 13.89
N PRO A 154 -7.77 9.84 12.81
CA PRO A 154 -8.86 9.35 11.97
C PRO A 154 -8.61 7.94 11.42
N ASP A 155 -7.36 7.59 11.07
CA ASP A 155 -7.03 6.22 10.64
C ASP A 155 -7.04 5.22 11.79
N ARG A 156 -6.74 5.61 13.03
CA ARG A 156 -6.86 4.74 14.21
C ARG A 156 -8.32 4.31 14.41
N GLN A 157 -9.26 5.24 14.31
CA GLN A 157 -10.68 4.92 14.44
C GLN A 157 -11.17 4.02 13.30
N THR A 158 -10.81 4.35 12.06
CA THR A 158 -11.15 3.54 10.88
C THR A 158 -10.57 2.12 11.01
N CYS A 159 -9.31 2.01 11.39
CA CYS A 159 -8.64 0.74 11.68
C CYS A 159 -9.38 -0.11 12.72
N LEU A 160 -9.83 0.49 13.84
CA LEU A 160 -10.56 -0.24 14.88
C LEU A 160 -11.90 -0.77 14.36
N ASN A 161 -12.65 0.06 13.64
CA ASN A 161 -13.96 -0.33 13.10
C ASN A 161 -13.82 -1.47 12.06
N THR A 162 -12.85 -1.36 11.15
CA THR A 162 -12.60 -2.38 10.13
C THR A 162 -12.03 -3.67 10.74
N LEU A 163 -11.28 -3.60 11.85
CA LEU A 163 -10.84 -4.80 12.56
C LEU A 163 -12.03 -5.59 13.12
N GLU A 164 -13.04 -4.93 13.67
CA GLU A 164 -14.24 -5.64 14.15
C GLU A 164 -14.97 -6.35 13.01
N GLU A 165 -15.09 -5.69 11.84
CA GLU A 165 -15.64 -6.32 10.63
C GLU A 165 -14.81 -7.54 10.17
N LEU A 166 -13.47 -7.44 10.18
CA LEU A 166 -12.58 -8.56 9.86
C LEU A 166 -12.70 -9.71 10.86
N LYS A 167 -12.90 -9.44 12.16
CA LYS A 167 -13.15 -10.47 13.18
C LYS A 167 -14.47 -11.19 12.93
N THR A 168 -15.52 -10.46 12.53
CA THR A 168 -16.80 -11.07 12.16
C THR A 168 -16.68 -11.97 10.93
N LEU A 169 -15.95 -11.52 9.89
CA LEU A 169 -15.76 -12.29 8.66
C LEU A 169 -14.77 -13.46 8.80
N CYS A 170 -13.83 -13.37 9.72
CA CYS A 170 -12.77 -14.36 9.94
C CYS A 170 -12.62 -14.67 11.44
N PRO A 171 -13.61 -15.33 12.07
CA PRO A 171 -13.68 -15.48 13.53
C PRO A 171 -12.55 -16.35 14.12
N THR A 172 -11.99 -17.25 13.33
CA THR A 172 -10.88 -18.12 13.75
C THR A 172 -9.51 -17.47 13.57
N ARG A 173 -9.41 -16.35 12.84
CA ARG A 173 -8.14 -15.69 12.56
C ARG A 173 -7.68 -14.87 13.76
N ARG A 174 -6.43 -15.08 14.19
CA ARG A 174 -5.75 -14.21 15.14
C ARG A 174 -5.30 -12.93 14.46
N TRP A 175 -5.98 -11.82 14.76
CA TRP A 175 -5.61 -10.49 14.31
C TRP A 175 -4.88 -9.73 15.42
N ASN A 176 -3.61 -9.40 15.20
CA ASN A 176 -2.86 -8.56 16.13
C ASN A 176 -2.89 -7.13 15.60
N LEU A 177 -3.60 -6.22 16.28
CA LEU A 177 -3.51 -4.80 15.95
C LEU A 177 -2.37 -4.15 16.74
N ILE A 178 -1.32 -3.74 16.04
CA ILE A 178 -0.18 -3.02 16.61
C ILE A 178 -0.43 -1.53 16.47
N LYS A 179 -0.68 -0.87 17.60
CA LYS A 179 -0.81 0.57 17.71
C LYS A 179 0.56 1.23 17.82
N ILE A 180 1.01 1.84 16.71
CA ILE A 180 2.32 2.50 16.62
C ILE A 180 2.11 4.00 16.85
N ASP A 181 2.35 4.45 18.07
CA ASP A 181 2.16 5.82 18.51
C ASP A 181 3.51 6.54 18.57
N ILE A 182 3.66 7.64 17.82
CA ILE A 182 4.96 8.31 17.63
C ILE A 182 4.95 9.71 18.26
N PRO A 183 5.65 9.92 19.39
CA PRO A 183 5.85 11.24 19.99
C PRO A 183 6.60 12.19 19.04
N ASN A 184 6.35 13.50 19.17
CA ASN A 184 6.98 14.50 18.30
C ASN A 184 8.51 14.51 18.40
N VAL A 185 9.05 14.33 19.62
CA VAL A 185 10.49 14.27 19.86
C VAL A 185 11.14 13.11 19.09
N GLU A 186 10.50 11.94 19.12
CA GLU A 186 10.96 10.76 18.41
C GLU A 186 10.88 10.94 16.89
N LEU A 187 9.78 11.50 16.39
CA LEU A 187 9.62 11.84 14.97
C LEU A 187 10.75 12.75 14.50
N GLN A 188 11.00 13.87 15.20
CA GLN A 188 12.03 14.84 14.82
C GLN A 188 13.42 14.19 14.79
N GLN A 189 13.77 13.44 15.84
CA GLN A 189 15.06 12.77 15.94
C GLN A 189 15.25 11.76 14.80
N LYS A 190 14.33 10.81 14.62
CA LYS A 190 14.47 9.77 13.57
C LYS A 190 14.36 10.33 12.16
N ARG A 191 13.59 11.40 11.97
CA ARG A 191 13.54 12.13 10.71
C ARG A 191 14.93 12.62 10.31
N PHE A 192 15.60 13.32 11.23
CA PHE A 192 16.92 13.91 10.98
C PHE A 192 18.02 12.86 10.87
N ASP A 193 18.06 11.90 11.80
CA ASP A 193 19.17 10.96 11.90
C ASP A 193 19.15 9.87 10.83
N THR A 194 17.98 9.56 10.26
CA THR A 194 17.81 8.35 9.43
C THR A 194 16.89 8.58 8.24
N ILE A 195 15.63 8.95 8.49
CA ILE A 195 14.58 8.84 7.46
C ILE A 195 14.85 9.77 6.27
N ARG A 196 15.36 10.98 6.50
CA ARG A 196 15.68 11.92 5.41
C ARG A 196 16.66 11.34 4.38
N HIS A 197 17.64 10.56 4.84
CA HIS A 197 18.64 9.92 3.99
C HIS A 197 18.04 8.80 3.13
N LEU A 198 16.99 8.13 3.64
CA LEU A 198 16.24 7.11 2.92
C LEU A 198 15.25 7.71 1.90
N ILE A 199 14.77 8.93 2.16
CA ILE A 199 13.83 9.65 1.27
C ILE A 199 14.57 10.28 0.08
N TYR A 200 15.77 10.82 0.29
CA TYR A 200 16.62 11.40 -0.75
C TYR A 200 16.67 10.50 -2.01
N PRO A 201 16.59 11.02 -3.25
CA PRO A 201 16.66 12.42 -3.64
C PRO A 201 15.33 13.18 -3.60
N LEU A 202 14.26 12.54 -3.14
CA LEU A 202 12.98 13.21 -2.96
C LEU A 202 13.07 14.24 -1.83
N LYS A 203 12.40 15.37 -2.00
CA LYS A 203 12.61 16.56 -1.16
C LYS A 203 11.35 17.33 -0.79
N THR A 204 10.16 16.82 -1.12
CA THR A 204 8.93 17.57 -0.85
C THR A 204 8.35 17.26 0.53
N VAL A 205 7.48 18.15 1.02
CA VAL A 205 6.71 17.94 2.27
C VAL A 205 5.87 16.65 2.22
N LEU A 206 5.34 16.30 1.05
CA LEU A 206 4.62 15.05 0.86
C LEU A 206 5.56 13.85 0.99
N ASP A 207 6.77 13.93 0.41
CA ASP A 207 7.76 12.87 0.48
C ASP A 207 8.24 12.64 1.92
N ASP A 208 8.47 13.72 2.69
CA ASP A 208 8.73 13.67 4.15
C ASP A 208 7.60 12.94 4.89
N SER A 209 6.36 13.40 4.70
CA SER A 209 5.20 12.90 5.43
C SER A 209 4.92 11.41 5.16
N LEU A 210 5.00 10.99 3.90
CA LEU A 210 4.78 9.60 3.50
C LEU A 210 5.94 8.71 3.94
N GLY A 211 7.19 9.15 3.71
CA GLY A 211 8.38 8.40 4.10
C GLY A 211 8.47 8.18 5.60
N CYS A 212 8.21 9.21 6.42
CA CYS A 212 8.14 9.09 7.87
C CYS A 212 7.02 8.12 8.31
N SER A 213 5.81 8.28 7.77
CA SER A 213 4.68 7.39 8.11
C SER A 213 5.00 5.93 7.83
N LEU A 214 5.56 5.63 6.66
CA LEU A 214 5.89 4.27 6.25
C LEU A 214 7.08 3.70 7.01
N TRP A 215 8.12 4.50 7.29
CA TRP A 215 9.26 4.06 8.10
C TRP A 215 8.80 3.63 9.51
N PHE A 216 8.07 4.50 10.21
CA PHE A 216 7.57 4.17 11.55
C PHE A 216 6.59 3.00 11.55
N ALA A 217 5.69 2.92 10.56
CA ALA A 217 4.78 1.78 10.44
C ALA A 217 5.55 0.46 10.21
N SER A 218 6.52 0.46 9.30
CA SER A 218 7.31 -0.72 8.94
C SER A 218 8.30 -1.14 10.03
N ARG A 219 8.70 -0.24 10.94
CA ARG A 219 9.42 -0.61 12.17
C ARG A 219 8.67 -1.67 12.96
N GLY A 220 7.34 -1.54 12.98
CA GLY A 220 6.44 -2.53 13.55
C GLY A 220 6.56 -2.66 15.06
N LEU A 221 7.00 -1.59 15.74
CA LEU A 221 7.10 -1.49 17.19
C LEU A 221 5.98 -0.60 17.71
N GLY A 222 5.13 -1.14 18.59
CA GLY A 222 3.99 -0.42 19.15
C GLY A 222 3.34 -1.20 20.29
N LYS A 223 2.05 -0.98 20.53
CA LYS A 223 1.26 -1.69 21.54
C LYS A 223 0.24 -2.62 20.89
N CYS A 224 0.21 -3.88 21.30
CA CYS A 224 -0.85 -4.84 20.97
C CYS A 224 -1.55 -5.25 22.28
N ASN A 225 -2.87 -5.07 22.36
CA ASN A 225 -3.67 -5.33 23.58
C ASN A 225 -3.07 -4.69 24.84
N GLY A 226 -2.60 -3.43 24.72
CA GLY A 226 -2.00 -2.67 25.82
C GLY A 226 -0.54 -3.01 26.16
N LYS A 227 0.02 -4.09 25.59
CA LYS A 227 1.39 -4.53 25.85
C LYS A 227 2.33 -4.12 24.73
N SER A 228 3.57 -3.79 25.07
CA SER A 228 4.62 -3.53 24.07
C SER A 228 4.80 -4.75 23.18
N TYR A 229 4.81 -4.54 21.87
CA TYR A 229 4.89 -5.59 20.87
C TYR A 229 5.70 -5.11 19.67
N LYS A 230 6.62 -5.95 19.22
CA LYS A 230 7.36 -5.76 17.97
C LYS A 230 7.02 -6.90 17.02
N THR A 231 6.40 -6.58 15.89
CA THR A 231 6.03 -7.62 14.92
C THR A 231 7.25 -8.38 14.42
N PRO A 232 7.22 -9.73 14.39
CA PRO A 232 8.28 -10.54 13.83
C PRO A 232 8.12 -10.79 12.31
N ALA A 233 7.12 -10.19 11.66
CA ALA A 233 6.82 -10.41 10.26
C ALA A 233 7.97 -10.01 9.32
N ARG A 234 8.28 -10.82 8.30
CA ARG A 234 9.28 -10.45 7.29
C ARG A 234 8.66 -9.69 6.12
N VAL A 235 7.36 -9.90 5.90
CA VAL A 235 6.62 -9.37 4.76
C VAL A 235 5.65 -8.29 5.25
N LEU A 236 5.62 -7.16 4.54
CA LEU A 236 4.63 -6.10 4.69
C LEU A 236 3.77 -6.02 3.44
N LEU A 237 2.48 -6.30 3.55
CA LEU A 237 1.53 -5.99 2.48
C LEU A 237 1.12 -4.52 2.53
N SER A 238 1.07 -3.88 1.37
CA SER A 238 0.68 -2.48 1.23
C SER A 238 -0.38 -2.30 0.15
N GLY A 239 -1.34 -1.40 0.42
CA GLY A 239 -2.41 -1.01 -0.50
C GLY A 239 -1.98 -0.04 -1.60
N MET A 240 -0.69 0.25 -1.74
CA MET A 240 -0.16 1.15 -2.76
C MET A 240 -0.51 0.69 -4.19
N GLY A 241 -0.78 1.66 -5.07
CA GLY A 241 -1.21 1.44 -6.45
C GLY A 241 -2.72 1.40 -6.64
N ALA A 242 -3.49 1.13 -5.59
CA ALA A 242 -4.95 1.08 -5.68
C ALA A 242 -5.57 2.43 -6.06
N ASP A 243 -5.01 3.54 -5.58
CA ASP A 243 -5.50 4.89 -5.88
C ASP A 243 -5.32 5.27 -7.35
N GLU A 244 -4.13 4.99 -7.89
CA GLU A 244 -3.75 5.29 -9.26
C GLU A 244 -4.50 4.40 -10.25
N LEU A 245 -4.65 3.11 -9.95
CA LEU A 245 -5.30 2.14 -10.83
C LEU A 245 -6.83 2.30 -10.86
N LEU A 246 -7.46 2.56 -9.70
CA LEU A 246 -8.91 2.50 -9.52
C LEU A 246 -9.55 3.87 -9.31
N GLY A 247 -8.83 4.96 -9.59
CA GLY A 247 -9.43 6.30 -9.54
C GLY A 247 -9.80 6.74 -8.12
N GLY A 248 -8.85 6.64 -7.19
CA GLY A 248 -9.08 6.98 -5.77
C GLY A 248 -8.98 8.46 -5.43
N TYR A 249 -8.20 9.24 -6.18
CA TYR A 249 -7.94 10.62 -5.80
C TYR A 249 -9.11 11.56 -6.11
N THR A 250 -9.49 12.40 -5.16
CA THR A 250 -10.58 13.38 -5.31
C THR A 250 -10.35 14.39 -6.44
N ARG A 251 -9.09 14.59 -6.89
CA ARG A 251 -8.77 15.41 -8.07
C ARG A 251 -9.38 14.85 -9.37
N TYR A 252 -9.57 13.54 -9.46
CA TYR A 252 -10.13 12.88 -10.64
C TYR A 252 -11.57 13.32 -10.91
N ARG A 253 -12.37 13.55 -9.86
CA ARG A 253 -13.70 14.16 -9.98
C ARG A 253 -13.65 15.51 -10.71
N LYS A 254 -12.71 16.38 -10.31
CA LYS A 254 -12.54 17.71 -10.92
C LYS A 254 -12.09 17.63 -12.37
N ILE A 255 -11.21 16.68 -12.69
CA ILE A 255 -10.75 16.45 -14.07
C ILE A 255 -11.90 15.97 -14.94
N LEU A 256 -12.65 14.97 -14.48
CA LEU A 256 -13.83 14.46 -15.18
C LEU A 256 -14.86 15.56 -15.44
N GLN A 257 -15.17 16.36 -14.43
CA GLN A 257 -16.13 17.46 -14.53
C GLN A 257 -15.73 18.54 -15.55
N ARG A 258 -14.42 18.81 -15.70
CA ARG A 258 -13.92 19.89 -16.56
C ARG A 258 -13.54 19.44 -17.96
N HIS A 259 -13.05 18.21 -18.10
CA HIS A 259 -12.36 17.74 -19.29
C HIS A 259 -12.86 16.37 -19.80
N GLY A 260 -13.84 15.76 -19.12
CA GLY A 260 -14.45 14.52 -19.56
C GLY A 260 -13.60 13.26 -19.31
N TRP A 261 -14.13 12.12 -19.79
CA TRP A 261 -13.57 10.79 -19.50
C TRP A 261 -12.22 10.53 -20.14
N GLN A 262 -11.97 11.07 -21.34
CA GLN A 262 -10.70 10.91 -22.03
C GLN A 262 -9.55 11.51 -21.22
N SER A 263 -9.69 12.77 -20.78
CA SER A 263 -8.66 13.41 -19.96
C SER A 263 -8.50 12.75 -18.58
N LEU A 264 -9.56 12.19 -18.01
CA LEU A 264 -9.43 11.37 -16.81
C LEU A 264 -8.59 10.11 -17.08
N ASN A 265 -8.80 9.41 -18.19
CA ASN A 265 -7.98 8.25 -18.55
C ASN A 265 -6.50 8.62 -18.69
N GLU A 266 -6.21 9.70 -19.41
CA GLU A 266 -4.85 10.21 -19.57
C GLU A 266 -4.19 10.56 -18.23
N GLU A 267 -4.94 11.16 -17.30
CA GLU A 267 -4.40 11.46 -15.97
C GLU A 267 -4.12 10.18 -15.16
N LEU A 268 -5.02 9.20 -15.20
CA LEU A 268 -4.80 7.90 -14.55
C LEU A 268 -3.53 7.22 -15.06
N ASP A 269 -3.30 7.25 -16.38
CA ASP A 269 -2.08 6.70 -17.00
C ASP A 269 -0.82 7.50 -16.61
N LYS A 270 -0.92 8.84 -16.55
CA LYS A 270 0.17 9.71 -16.07
C LYS A 270 0.52 9.43 -14.61
N ASP A 271 -0.47 9.23 -13.75
CA ASP A 271 -0.23 8.95 -12.33
C ASP A 271 0.33 7.54 -12.12
N PHE A 272 -0.17 6.54 -12.86
CA PHE A 272 0.36 5.19 -12.84
C PHE A 272 1.84 5.15 -13.27
N SER A 273 2.21 5.84 -14.37
CA SER A 273 3.59 5.86 -14.88
C SER A 273 4.59 6.49 -13.91
N LYS A 274 4.13 7.32 -12.96
CA LYS A 274 4.96 7.96 -11.93
C LYS A 274 5.16 7.09 -10.68
N ILE A 275 4.38 6.02 -10.48
CA ILE A 275 4.45 5.16 -9.27
C ILE A 275 5.89 4.70 -8.97
N PRO A 276 6.69 4.22 -9.94
CA PRO A 276 8.04 3.75 -9.65
C PRO A 276 8.94 4.82 -9.01
N SER A 277 8.94 6.03 -9.59
CA SER A 277 9.83 7.13 -9.19
C SER A 277 9.31 7.96 -8.02
N ARG A 278 7.98 8.11 -7.89
CA ARG A 278 7.35 8.93 -6.82
C ARG A 278 7.02 8.16 -5.55
N ASN A 279 6.79 6.85 -5.66
CA ASN A 279 6.32 6.04 -4.54
C ASN A 279 7.28 4.89 -4.25
N LEU A 280 7.38 3.90 -5.16
CA LEU A 280 8.02 2.61 -4.86
C LEU A 280 9.49 2.73 -4.44
N GLY A 281 10.27 3.62 -5.08
CA GLY A 281 11.67 3.82 -4.70
C GLY A 281 11.86 4.31 -3.25
N ARG A 282 11.10 5.34 -2.84
CA ARG A 282 11.09 5.83 -1.45
C ARG A 282 10.58 4.77 -0.50
N ASP A 283 9.42 4.19 -0.83
CA ASP A 283 8.65 3.34 0.07
C ASP A 283 9.38 2.00 0.33
N ASN A 284 10.06 1.47 -0.68
CA ASN A 284 10.93 0.30 -0.53
C ASN A 284 12.11 0.60 0.40
N ARG A 285 12.84 1.71 0.20
CA ARG A 285 14.01 2.05 1.03
C ARG A 285 13.66 2.23 2.51
N VAL A 286 12.57 2.95 2.81
CA VAL A 286 12.14 3.15 4.20
C VAL A 286 11.67 1.86 4.88
N CYS A 287 11.03 0.94 4.14
CA CYS A 287 10.63 -0.36 4.69
C CYS A 287 11.82 -1.32 4.85
N CYS A 288 12.75 -1.34 3.89
CA CYS A 288 13.92 -2.22 3.91
C CYS A 288 14.93 -1.87 5.00
N ASP A 289 14.98 -0.62 5.46
CA ASP A 289 15.79 -0.21 6.62
C ASP A 289 15.47 -1.03 7.89
N HIS A 290 14.25 -1.54 7.98
CA HIS A 290 13.82 -2.43 9.05
C HIS A 290 13.97 -3.91 8.72
N GLY A 291 14.68 -4.28 7.65
CA GLY A 291 14.88 -5.66 7.21
C GLY A 291 13.55 -6.37 6.93
N ARG A 292 12.58 -5.64 6.36
CA ARG A 292 11.28 -6.17 5.93
C ARG A 292 11.09 -5.93 4.44
N GLN A 293 10.42 -6.87 3.79
CA GLN A 293 10.10 -6.79 2.37
C GLN A 293 8.71 -6.21 2.19
N LEU A 294 8.63 -5.03 1.55
CA LEU A 294 7.37 -4.46 1.09
C LEU A 294 6.86 -5.25 -0.11
N ARG A 295 5.57 -5.63 -0.10
CA ARG A 295 4.89 -6.29 -1.21
C ARG A 295 3.59 -5.55 -1.50
N THR A 296 3.34 -5.26 -2.78
CA THR A 296 2.23 -4.42 -3.25
C THR A 296 1.29 -5.24 -4.16
N PRO A 297 0.28 -5.94 -3.61
CA PRO A 297 -0.56 -6.83 -4.39
C PRO A 297 -1.32 -6.17 -5.54
N TYR A 298 -1.69 -4.90 -5.41
CA TYR A 298 -2.36 -4.13 -6.46
C TYR A 298 -1.49 -3.88 -7.70
N LEU A 299 -0.17 -3.95 -7.55
CA LEU A 299 0.80 -3.73 -8.63
C LEU A 299 1.32 -5.05 -9.23
N ASP A 300 0.66 -6.18 -8.93
CA ASP A 300 0.89 -7.43 -9.65
C ASP A 300 0.50 -7.27 -11.11
N GLU A 301 1.29 -7.85 -12.00
CA GLU A 301 1.21 -7.68 -13.45
C GLU A 301 -0.18 -8.05 -13.97
N ASN A 302 -0.75 -9.17 -13.49
CA ASN A 302 -2.08 -9.62 -13.90
C ASN A 302 -3.19 -8.70 -13.37
N VAL A 303 -3.01 -8.14 -12.17
CA VAL A 303 -3.96 -7.17 -11.59
C VAL A 303 -3.92 -5.86 -12.37
N VAL A 304 -2.72 -5.37 -12.69
CA VAL A 304 -2.52 -4.16 -13.49
C VAL A 304 -3.06 -4.34 -14.90
N GLU A 305 -2.72 -5.43 -15.57
CA GLU A 305 -3.20 -5.74 -16.92
C GLU A 305 -4.72 -5.76 -16.97
N PHE A 306 -5.37 -6.47 -16.03
CA PHE A 306 -6.82 -6.53 -15.95
C PHE A 306 -7.43 -5.14 -15.72
N ILE A 307 -7.00 -4.40 -14.68
CA ILE A 307 -7.59 -3.10 -14.35
C ILE A 307 -7.36 -2.11 -15.48
N ARG A 308 -6.15 -2.05 -16.05
CA ARG A 308 -5.83 -1.13 -17.16
C ARG A 308 -6.51 -1.53 -18.47
N GLY A 309 -7.01 -2.76 -18.59
CA GLY A 309 -7.87 -3.21 -19.69
C GLY A 309 -9.31 -2.69 -19.62
N LEU A 310 -9.75 -2.20 -18.46
CA LEU A 310 -11.09 -1.64 -18.28
C LEU A 310 -11.14 -0.16 -18.67
N ALA A 311 -12.28 0.33 -19.14
CA ALA A 311 -12.52 1.76 -19.28
C ALA A 311 -12.59 2.46 -17.91
N PRO A 312 -12.26 3.77 -17.80
CA PRO A 312 -12.27 4.49 -16.52
C PRO A 312 -13.58 4.35 -15.72
N TRP A 313 -14.74 4.43 -16.38
CA TRP A 313 -16.05 4.33 -15.74
C TRP A 313 -16.38 2.94 -15.18
N GLN A 314 -15.71 1.89 -15.66
CA GLN A 314 -15.81 0.54 -15.10
C GLN A 314 -14.92 0.39 -13.84
N ARG A 315 -13.95 1.29 -13.64
CA ARG A 315 -13.04 1.31 -12.47
C ARG A 315 -13.58 2.22 -11.36
N CYS A 316 -14.02 3.42 -11.73
CA CYS A 316 -14.54 4.45 -10.84
C CYS A 316 -15.63 5.29 -11.49
N TRP A 317 -16.50 5.87 -10.68
CA TRP A 317 -17.52 6.83 -11.11
C TRP A 317 -17.52 8.10 -10.26
N PRO A 318 -16.46 8.93 -10.33
CA PRO A 318 -16.35 10.15 -9.53
C PRO A 318 -17.20 11.28 -10.12
N LYS A 319 -18.51 11.05 -10.33
CA LYS A 319 -19.47 11.98 -10.93
C LYS A 319 -20.71 12.09 -10.04
N GLU A 320 -21.38 13.24 -10.09
CA GLU A 320 -22.72 13.41 -9.52
C GLU A 320 -23.72 12.46 -10.20
N PRO A 321 -24.77 11.98 -9.50
CA PRO A 321 -25.20 12.37 -8.15
C PRO A 321 -24.54 11.56 -7.02
N TYR A 322 -23.51 10.76 -7.29
CA TYR A 322 -22.89 9.97 -6.23
C TYR A 322 -22.03 10.84 -5.31
N PRO A 323 -22.21 10.69 -3.99
CA PRO A 323 -21.52 11.51 -3.01
C PRO A 323 -20.01 11.30 -3.12
N ILE A 324 -19.28 12.36 -2.74
CA ILE A 324 -17.83 12.33 -2.71
C ILE A 324 -17.39 11.15 -1.83
N ASN A 325 -16.45 10.37 -2.36
CA ASN A 325 -15.84 9.18 -1.78
C ASN A 325 -16.60 7.87 -1.90
N LEU A 326 -17.72 7.78 -2.62
CA LEU A 326 -18.33 6.47 -2.93
C LEU A 326 -18.17 6.05 -4.39
N GLY A 327 -18.10 7.00 -5.32
CA GLY A 327 -17.83 6.73 -6.73
C GLY A 327 -16.35 6.46 -7.03
N GLU A 328 -15.45 7.02 -6.23
CA GLU A 328 -14.01 6.79 -6.30
C GLU A 328 -13.72 5.32 -5.91
N LYS A 329 -12.90 4.61 -6.70
CA LYS A 329 -12.64 3.17 -6.53
C LYS A 329 -13.88 2.28 -6.53
N LEU A 330 -14.91 2.64 -7.29
CA LEU A 330 -16.18 1.90 -7.31
C LEU A 330 -15.97 0.39 -7.48
N LEU A 331 -15.13 -0.05 -8.42
CA LEU A 331 -14.87 -1.47 -8.64
C LEU A 331 -14.31 -2.18 -7.39
N LEU A 332 -13.41 -1.52 -6.66
CA LEU A 332 -12.84 -2.04 -5.41
C LEU A 332 -13.87 -2.07 -4.28
N ARG A 333 -14.75 -1.04 -4.21
CA ARG A 333 -15.86 -0.96 -3.26
C ARG A 333 -16.84 -2.10 -3.46
N LEU A 334 -17.22 -2.36 -4.70
CA LEU A 334 -18.07 -3.49 -5.05
C LEU A 334 -17.39 -4.83 -4.72
N ALA A 335 -16.08 -4.97 -4.95
CA ALA A 335 -15.34 -6.17 -4.57
C ALA A 335 -15.29 -6.40 -3.05
N ALA A 336 -15.01 -5.35 -2.28
CA ALA A 336 -15.03 -5.41 -0.81
C ALA A 336 -16.44 -5.76 -0.30
N PHE A 337 -17.47 -5.08 -0.80
CA PHE A 337 -18.86 -5.32 -0.44
C PHE A 337 -19.29 -6.77 -0.78
N LYS A 338 -18.96 -7.28 -1.97
CA LYS A 338 -19.23 -8.67 -2.38
C LYS A 338 -18.58 -9.70 -1.46
N LEU A 339 -17.44 -9.37 -0.85
CA LEU A 339 -16.72 -10.23 0.10
C LEU A 339 -17.15 -10.00 1.57
N GLY A 340 -18.15 -9.15 1.81
CA GLY A 340 -18.74 -8.91 3.14
C GLY A 340 -18.15 -7.72 3.90
N LEU A 341 -17.18 -6.99 3.34
CA LEU A 341 -16.65 -5.75 3.92
C LEU A 341 -17.60 -4.55 3.64
N VAL A 342 -18.82 -4.63 4.17
CA VAL A 342 -19.89 -3.65 3.93
C VAL A 342 -19.54 -2.27 4.46
N ASN A 343 -18.99 -2.19 5.67
CA ASN A 343 -18.62 -0.91 6.29
C ASN A 343 -17.38 -0.33 5.60
N ALA A 344 -16.32 -1.13 5.42
CA ALA A 344 -15.11 -0.65 4.76
C ALA A 344 -15.35 -0.22 3.31
N ALA A 345 -16.30 -0.85 2.60
CA ALA A 345 -16.70 -0.47 1.25
C ALA A 345 -17.30 0.94 1.17
N CYS A 346 -17.89 1.45 2.27
CA CYS A 346 -18.53 2.76 2.34
C CYS A 346 -17.63 3.85 2.94
N LEU A 347 -16.43 3.50 3.42
CA LEU A 347 -15.55 4.47 4.07
C LEU A 347 -15.00 5.50 3.08
N PRO A 348 -14.96 6.79 3.46
CA PRO A 348 -14.36 7.80 2.63
C PRO A 348 -12.85 7.58 2.53
N LYS A 349 -12.27 7.90 1.36
CA LYS A 349 -10.82 7.87 1.21
C LYS A 349 -10.19 8.94 2.11
N ARG A 350 -9.15 8.55 2.84
CA ARG A 350 -8.22 9.48 3.49
C ARG A 350 -6.80 9.16 3.05
N ALA A 351 -6.00 10.18 2.75
CA ALA A 351 -4.58 9.96 2.44
C ALA A 351 -3.79 9.73 3.74
N LEU A 352 -2.79 8.86 3.68
CA LEU A 352 -2.01 8.40 4.84
C LEU A 352 -1.51 9.56 5.70
N GLN A 353 -0.97 10.62 5.09
CA GLN A 353 -0.40 11.74 5.82
C GLN A 353 -1.43 12.54 6.64
N PHE A 354 -2.68 12.60 6.19
CA PHE A 354 -3.77 13.24 6.92
C PHE A 354 -4.42 12.29 7.93
N GLY A 355 -4.49 11.01 7.58
CA GLY A 355 -5.06 9.96 8.40
C GLY A 355 -4.25 9.64 9.65
N SER A 356 -2.92 9.59 9.52
CA SER A 356 -1.97 9.38 10.61
C SER A 356 -1.69 10.64 11.44
N ARG A 357 -2.13 11.81 10.95
CA ARG A 357 -1.88 13.17 11.51
C ARG A 357 -0.45 13.69 11.44
N ILE A 358 0.41 13.13 10.59
CA ILE A 358 1.74 13.73 10.36
C ILE A 358 1.67 15.04 9.56
N ALA A 359 0.69 15.18 8.66
CA ALA A 359 0.60 16.33 7.77
C ALA A 359 0.22 17.60 8.52
N ASN A 360 0.98 18.67 8.28
CA ASN A 360 0.63 20.01 8.71
C ASN A 360 -0.31 20.67 7.68
N LYS A 361 -1.52 21.05 8.10
CA LYS A 361 -2.52 21.68 7.22
C LYS A 361 -2.07 23.02 6.63
N LYS A 362 -1.04 23.65 7.20
CA LYS A 362 -0.49 24.94 6.75
C LYS A 362 0.57 24.79 5.64
N GLU A 363 0.97 23.56 5.31
CA GLU A 363 2.01 23.29 4.31
C GLU A 363 1.40 22.68 3.04
N ASN A 364 1.95 23.03 1.88
CA ASN A 364 1.61 22.36 0.64
C ASN A 364 2.55 21.17 0.41
N GLY A 365 1.98 20.02 0.05
CA GLY A 365 2.73 18.78 -0.15
C GLY A 365 3.76 18.85 -1.28
N SER A 366 3.61 19.77 -2.24
CA SER A 366 4.57 19.98 -3.33
C SER A 366 5.77 20.86 -2.94
N ASP A 367 5.69 21.58 -1.82
CA ASP A 367 6.74 22.47 -1.38
C ASP A 367 7.98 21.68 -0.98
N ILE A 368 9.16 22.29 -1.09
CA ILE A 368 10.40 21.72 -0.57
C ILE A 368 10.28 21.62 0.94
N SER A 369 10.63 20.46 1.51
CA SER A 369 10.63 20.25 2.94
C SER A 369 11.95 20.74 3.54
N ASP A 370 11.89 21.74 4.40
CA ASP A 370 13.05 22.20 5.18
C ASP A 370 13.55 21.17 6.21
N ARG A 371 12.89 20.01 6.28
CA ARG A 371 13.15 18.94 7.25
C ARG A 371 13.87 17.72 6.64
N LEU A 372 14.05 17.69 5.31
CA LEU A 372 14.73 16.63 4.58
C LEU A 372 16.16 17.01 4.21
#